data_AF-K0JXT2-F1
#
_entry.id   AF-K0JXT2-F1
#
_cell.length_a   1.000
_cell.length_b   1.000
_cell.length_c   1.000
_cell.angle_alpha   90.00
_cell.angle_beta   90.00
_cell.angle_gamma   90.00
#
_symmetry.space_group_name_H-M   'P 1'
#
loop_
_entity.id
_entity.type
_entity.pdbx_description
1 polymer ?
#
loop_
_entity_poly.entity_id
_entity_poly.type
_entity_poly.pdbx_seq_one_letter_code
_entity_poly.pdbx_strand_id
1 'polypeptide(L)'
;MSPVIRQHQDIPPQQAVKVKTVLEAENITVHVVGFRGRAKATLREATTGKPIVGENVEFYLNGTDAHLGDKLTDGQGVAAYESGGHILKLQEAVQAWQEGYTARYRGSDKYEPAPDSTGNVNLIPTV
;
A
#
# COMPACT_ATOMS: atom_id res chain seq x y z
N MET A 1 -40.78 38.05 -33.74
CA MET A 1 -39.36 37.66 -33.70
C MET A 1 -39.19 36.76 -32.49
N SER A 2 -39.01 35.45 -32.70
CA SER A 2 -38.88 34.48 -31.60
C SER A 2 -37.40 34.31 -31.24
N PRO A 3 -37.04 34.19 -29.96
CA PRO A 3 -35.65 34.01 -29.56
C PRO A 3 -35.22 32.55 -29.79
N VAL A 4 -34.04 32.37 -30.37
CA VAL A 4 -33.37 31.07 -30.48
C VAL A 4 -32.67 30.79 -29.16
N ILE A 5 -33.22 29.88 -28.35
CA ILE A 5 -32.53 29.38 -27.15
C ILE A 5 -31.46 28.39 -27.62
N ARG A 6 -30.19 28.81 -27.56
CA ARG A 6 -29.06 27.88 -27.70
C ARG A 6 -28.98 27.08 -26.40
N GLN A 7 -29.46 25.84 -26.44
CA GLN A 7 -29.16 24.85 -25.41
C GLN A 7 -27.65 24.58 -25.45
N HIS A 8 -26.89 25.18 -24.53
CA HIS A 8 -25.59 24.64 -24.18
C HIS A 8 -25.85 23.24 -23.63
N GLN A 9 -25.50 22.21 -24.40
CA GLN A 9 -25.42 20.86 -23.88
C GLN A 9 -24.26 20.87 -22.88
N ASP A 10 -24.58 20.78 -21.59
CA ASP A 10 -23.64 20.37 -20.56
C ASP A 10 -23.17 18.96 -20.92
N ILE A 11 -22.06 18.87 -21.66
CA ILE A 11 -21.35 17.60 -21.83
C ILE A 11 -20.78 17.30 -20.44
N PRO A 12 -21.22 16.24 -19.75
CA PRO A 12 -20.62 15.86 -18.49
C PRO A 12 -19.13 15.65 -18.75
N PRO A 13 -18.22 16.16 -17.89
CA PRO A 13 -16.80 15.90 -18.05
C PRO A 13 -16.62 14.38 -18.12
N GLN A 14 -16.09 13.89 -19.25
CA GLN A 14 -15.75 12.49 -19.41
C GLN A 14 -14.81 12.12 -18.27
N GLN A 15 -15.33 11.37 -17.30
CA GLN A 15 -14.53 10.84 -16.20
C GLN A 15 -13.38 10.06 -16.84
N ALA A 16 -12.16 10.53 -16.64
CA ALA A 16 -10.97 9.85 -17.14
C ALA A 16 -11.01 8.41 -16.64
N VAL A 17 -10.91 7.44 -17.56
CA VAL A 17 -10.85 6.03 -17.18
C VAL A 17 -9.57 5.82 -16.38
N LYS A 18 -9.72 5.48 -15.10
CA LYS A 18 -8.59 5.21 -14.21
C LYS A 18 -7.92 3.89 -14.59
N VAL A 19 -6.62 3.80 -14.32
CA VAL A 19 -5.85 2.58 -14.60
C VAL A 19 -6.01 1.60 -13.45
N LYS A 20 -6.37 0.35 -13.77
CA LYS A 20 -6.46 -0.75 -12.79
C LYS A 20 -5.11 -1.07 -12.18
N THR A 21 -5.09 -1.40 -10.91
CA THR A 21 -3.86 -1.66 -10.15
C THR A 21 -3.88 -3.02 -9.46
N VAL A 22 -2.68 -3.51 -9.15
CA VAL A 22 -2.44 -4.70 -8.33
C VAL A 22 -1.45 -4.33 -7.25
N LEU A 23 -1.74 -4.72 -6.01
CA LEU A 23 -0.88 -4.53 -4.84
C LEU A 23 -0.49 -5.90 -4.28
N GLU A 24 0.82 -6.12 -4.14
CA GLU A 24 1.38 -7.37 -3.63
C GLU A 24 2.28 -7.08 -2.44
N ALA A 25 1.84 -7.45 -1.24
CA ALA A 25 2.66 -7.42 -0.05
C ALA A 25 3.67 -8.58 -0.06
N GLU A 26 4.91 -8.30 0.37
CA GLU A 26 5.98 -9.29 0.40
C GLU A 26 5.97 -10.07 1.71
N ASN A 27 6.11 -11.39 1.62
CA ASN A 27 6.45 -12.19 2.80
C ASN A 27 7.91 -11.89 3.18
N ILE A 28 8.15 -11.64 4.46
CA ILE A 28 9.48 -11.32 4.96
C ILE A 28 9.93 -12.29 6.04
N THR A 29 11.25 -12.46 6.15
CA THR A 29 11.90 -13.25 7.20
C THR A 29 12.82 -12.34 8.00
N VAL A 30 12.67 -12.33 9.32
CA VAL A 30 13.44 -11.45 10.21
C VAL A 30 14.01 -12.24 11.39
N HIS A 31 15.26 -11.98 11.75
CA HIS A 31 15.86 -12.52 12.97
C HIS A 31 15.41 -11.72 14.19
N VAL A 32 15.12 -12.40 15.30
CA VAL A 32 14.61 -11.76 16.52
C VAL A 32 15.67 -10.88 17.19
N VAL A 33 16.96 -11.27 17.15
CA VAL A 33 18.04 -10.41 17.64
C VAL A 33 18.18 -9.19 16.71
N GLY A 34 17.95 -8.01 17.28
CA GLY A 34 17.96 -6.75 16.53
C GLY A 34 16.74 -6.57 15.63
N PHE A 35 15.61 -7.22 15.96
CA PHE A 35 14.36 -7.12 15.21
C PHE A 35 14.02 -5.67 14.85
N ARG A 36 13.81 -5.45 13.54
CA ARG A 36 13.25 -4.23 12.98
C ARG A 36 12.01 -4.62 12.22
N GLY A 37 10.88 -4.02 12.59
CA GLY A 37 9.64 -4.20 11.86
C GLY A 37 9.84 -3.69 10.43
N ARG A 38 9.59 -4.54 9.45
CA ARG A 38 9.74 -4.23 8.03
C ARG A 38 8.48 -4.63 7.30
N ALA A 39 7.96 -3.78 6.44
CA ALA A 39 6.84 -4.11 5.56
C ALA A 39 7.14 -3.60 4.16
N LYS A 40 6.79 -4.38 3.14
CA LYS A 40 7.10 -4.03 1.76
C LYS A 40 5.97 -4.47 0.85
N ALA A 41 5.56 -3.60 -0.05
CA ALA A 41 4.57 -3.94 -1.05
C ALA A 41 4.96 -3.38 -2.41
N THR A 42 4.62 -4.11 -3.47
CA THR A 42 4.83 -3.69 -4.85
C THR A 42 3.50 -3.33 -5.47
N LEU A 43 3.41 -2.14 -6.07
CA LEU A 43 2.24 -1.63 -6.78
C LEU A 43 2.52 -1.57 -8.29
N ARG A 44 1.63 -2.18 -9.08
CA ARG A 44 1.76 -2.25 -10.54
C ARG A 44 0.45 -1.98 -11.23
N GLU A 45 0.54 -1.57 -12.49
CA GLU A 45 -0.61 -1.56 -13.40
C GLU A 45 -1.06 -3.01 -13.66
N ALA A 46 -2.35 -3.28 -13.47
CA ALA A 46 -2.90 -4.64 -13.60
C ALA A 46 -2.78 -5.20 -15.03
N THR A 47 -2.82 -4.32 -16.04
CA THR A 47 -2.85 -4.71 -17.46
C THR A 47 -1.46 -4.84 -18.06
N THR A 48 -0.52 -3.97 -17.67
CA THR A 48 0.81 -3.91 -18.29
C THR A 48 1.92 -4.47 -17.40
N GLY A 49 1.67 -4.64 -16.10
CA GLY A 49 2.67 -5.02 -15.11
C GLY A 49 3.69 -3.92 -14.79
N LYS A 50 3.55 -2.72 -15.38
CA LYS A 50 4.46 -1.59 -15.15
C LYS A 50 4.41 -1.14 -13.69
N PRO A 51 5.58 -0.77 -13.11
CA PRO A 51 5.62 -0.23 -11.76
C PRO A 51 4.90 1.12 -11.69
N ILE A 52 4.10 1.31 -10.64
CA ILE A 52 3.43 2.58 -10.37
C ILE A 52 4.24 3.34 -9.33
N VAL A 53 4.74 4.52 -9.69
CA VAL A 53 5.73 5.31 -8.92
C VAL A 53 5.06 6.51 -8.25
N GLY A 54 5.46 6.82 -7.02
CA GLY A 54 5.03 8.01 -6.28
C GLY A 54 3.63 7.91 -5.67
N GLU A 55 3.02 6.72 -5.65
CA GLU A 55 1.70 6.48 -5.07
C GLU A 55 1.82 6.06 -3.61
N ASN A 56 0.85 6.48 -2.79
CA ASN A 56 0.88 6.24 -1.35
C ASN A 56 0.32 4.87 -0.98
N VAL A 57 1.11 4.06 -0.28
CA VAL A 57 0.70 2.77 0.30
C VAL A 57 0.73 2.87 1.81
N GLU A 58 -0.37 2.49 2.44
CA GLU A 58 -0.54 2.45 3.88
C GLU A 58 -0.21 1.04 4.41
N PHE A 59 0.49 0.97 5.54
CA PHE A 59 0.84 -0.31 6.19
C PHE A 59 0.20 -0.41 7.57
N TYR A 60 -0.28 -1.61 7.91
CA TYR A 60 -0.94 -1.92 9.17
C TYR A 60 -0.44 -3.24 9.74
N LEU A 61 -0.31 -3.35 11.05
CA LEU A 61 -0.07 -4.63 11.73
C LEU A 61 -1.35 -5.43 11.83
N ASN A 62 -1.27 -6.70 11.47
CA ASN A 62 -2.41 -7.61 11.64
C ASN A 62 -2.62 -7.91 13.13
N GLY A 63 -3.85 -8.29 13.50
CA GLY A 63 -4.25 -8.62 14.86
C GLY A 63 -4.44 -7.42 15.80
N THR A 64 -3.84 -6.27 15.51
CA THR A 64 -4.03 -5.02 16.26
C THR A 64 -4.64 -3.89 15.43
N ASP A 65 -4.65 -4.04 14.10
CA ASP A 65 -4.98 -2.99 13.12
C ASP A 65 -4.18 -1.70 13.32
N ALA A 66 -3.02 -1.77 14.00
CA ALA A 66 -2.19 -0.62 14.28
C ALA A 66 -1.56 -0.10 12.99
N HIS A 67 -1.78 1.18 12.68
CA HIS A 67 -1.15 1.85 11.55
C HIS A 67 0.36 1.94 11.78
N LEU A 68 1.14 1.34 10.88
CA LEU A 68 2.60 1.39 10.87
C LEU A 68 3.09 2.70 10.24
N GLY A 69 2.42 3.11 9.17
CA GLY A 69 2.71 4.35 8.48
C GLY A 69 2.51 4.27 6.98
N ASP A 70 2.75 5.41 6.35
CA ASP A 70 2.53 5.62 4.92
C ASP A 70 3.86 5.72 4.18
N LYS A 71 3.93 5.13 2.99
CA LYS A 71 5.13 5.14 2.14
C LYS A 71 4.77 5.29 0.68
N LEU A 72 5.54 6.13 -0.01
CA LEU A 72 5.44 6.29 -1.46
C LEU A 72 6.15 5.14 -2.16
N THR A 73 5.57 4.71 -3.28
CA THR A 73 6.22 3.74 -4.17
C THR A 73 7.43 4.36 -4.87
N ASP A 74 8.56 3.65 -4.86
CA ASP A 74 9.79 4.06 -5.53
C ASP A 74 9.76 3.80 -7.04
N GLY A 75 10.90 3.98 -7.72
CA GLY A 75 11.02 3.75 -9.17
C GLY A 75 10.78 2.31 -9.64
N GLN A 76 10.70 1.35 -8.72
CA GLN A 76 10.34 -0.05 -8.98
C GLN A 76 8.89 -0.36 -8.56
N GLY A 77 8.13 0.65 -8.15
CA GLY A 77 6.77 0.50 -7.65
C GLY A 77 6.73 -0.03 -6.22
N VAL A 78 7.85 0.01 -5.49
CA VAL A 78 7.96 -0.57 -4.15
C VAL A 78 7.73 0.50 -3.08
N ALA A 79 6.79 0.25 -2.19
CA ALA A 79 6.66 0.98 -0.93
C ALA A 79 7.27 0.15 0.21
N ALA A 80 8.16 0.74 1.01
CA ALA A 80 8.87 0.03 2.08
C ALA A 80 8.85 0.81 3.39
N TYR A 81 8.35 0.18 4.45
CA TYR A 81 8.33 0.68 5.82
C TYR A 81 9.39 -0.05 6.66
N GLU A 82 10.11 0.70 7.50
CA GLU A 82 11.03 0.16 8.51
C GLU A 82 10.88 0.94 9.83
N SER A 83 10.70 0.24 10.96
CA SER A 83 10.43 0.86 12.27
C SER A 83 11.63 1.57 12.93
N GLY A 84 12.77 1.67 12.24
CA GLY A 84 13.94 2.44 12.69
C GLY A 84 14.65 1.94 13.95
N GLY A 85 14.32 0.75 14.47
CA GLY A 85 14.97 0.15 15.65
C GLY A 85 14.51 0.68 17.01
N HIS A 86 13.58 1.63 17.06
CA HIS A 86 13.00 2.14 18.31
C HIS A 86 11.77 1.31 18.71
N ILE A 87 11.97 0.04 19.02
CA ILE A 87 10.91 -0.81 19.56
C ILE A 87 11.01 -0.78 21.08
N LEU A 88 10.21 0.09 21.71
CA LEU A 88 10.18 0.30 23.16
C LEU A 88 9.68 -0.94 23.93
N LYS A 89 9.06 -1.90 23.22
CA LYS A 89 8.55 -3.16 23.77
C LYS A 89 8.72 -4.30 22.76
N LEU A 90 9.91 -4.88 22.73
CA LEU A 90 10.30 -5.90 21.74
C LEU A 90 9.34 -7.10 21.70
N GLN A 91 8.87 -7.56 22.85
CA GLN A 91 8.01 -8.75 22.93
C GLN A 91 6.61 -8.51 22.36
N GLU A 92 5.96 -7.40 22.70
CA GLU A 92 4.65 -7.02 22.15
C GLU A 92 4.74 -6.79 20.63
N ALA A 93 5.82 -6.16 20.17
CA ALA A 93 6.05 -5.95 18.74
C ALA A 93 6.27 -7.29 18.01
N VAL A 94 7.11 -8.18 18.54
CA VAL A 94 7.36 -9.50 17.96
C VAL A 94 6.05 -10.27 17.78
N GLN A 95 5.17 -10.27 18.79
CA GLN A 95 3.86 -10.92 18.71
C GLN A 95 2.95 -10.29 17.64
N ALA A 96 2.83 -8.96 17.63
CA ALA A 96 2.01 -8.27 16.63
C ALA A 96 2.49 -8.53 15.19
N TRP A 97 3.80 -8.65 15.00
CA TRP A 97 4.38 -8.96 13.70
C TRP A 97 4.21 -10.42 13.28
N GLN A 98 4.04 -11.38 14.21
CA GLN A 98 3.78 -12.79 13.85
C GLN A 98 2.47 -12.99 13.07
N GLU A 99 1.48 -12.15 13.33
CA GLU A 99 0.22 -12.14 12.58
C GLU A 99 0.37 -11.56 11.17
N GLY A 100 1.55 -11.00 10.85
CA GLY A 100 1.85 -10.35 9.58
C GLY A 100 1.47 -8.87 9.55
N TYR A 101 1.40 -8.33 8.34
CA TYR A 101 0.97 -6.97 8.08
C TYR A 101 0.07 -6.91 6.85
N THR A 102 -0.69 -5.82 6.75
CA THR A 102 -1.54 -5.52 5.60
C THR A 102 -1.03 -4.26 4.91
N ALA A 103 -0.82 -4.34 3.61
CA ALA A 103 -0.57 -3.22 2.72
C ALA A 103 -1.89 -2.82 2.04
N ARG A 104 -2.11 -1.52 1.92
CA ARG A 104 -3.36 -0.97 1.40
C ARG A 104 -3.11 0.19 0.46
N TYR A 105 -3.79 0.15 -0.69
CA TYR A 105 -3.73 1.19 -1.71
C TYR A 105 -5.15 1.69 -2.04
N ARG A 106 -5.42 2.96 -1.77
CA ARG A 106 -6.75 3.57 -1.92
C ARG A 106 -7.01 4.19 -3.29
N GLY A 107 -6.06 4.07 -4.22
CA GLY A 107 -6.16 4.70 -5.53
C GLY A 107 -5.79 6.18 -5.49
N SER A 108 -5.80 6.80 -6.66
CA SER A 108 -5.61 8.24 -6.84
C SER A 108 -6.48 8.76 -7.99
N ASP A 109 -6.24 9.98 -8.45
CA ASP A 109 -6.95 10.53 -9.61
C ASP A 109 -6.66 9.73 -10.89
N LYS A 110 -5.49 9.07 -10.98
CA LYS A 110 -5.03 8.33 -12.16
C LYS A 110 -5.30 6.83 -12.07
N TYR A 111 -5.33 6.28 -10.86
CA TYR A 111 -5.29 4.85 -10.60
C TYR A 111 -6.46 4.41 -9.74
N GLU A 112 -7.03 3.25 -10.04
CA GLU A 112 -8.05 2.63 -9.20
C GLU A 112 -7.43 2.06 -7.92
N PRO A 113 -8.18 1.97 -6.80
CA PRO A 113 -7.73 1.23 -5.63
C PRO A 113 -7.46 -0.24 -5.96
N ALA A 114 -6.54 -0.84 -5.21
CA ALA A 114 -6.29 -2.28 -5.26
C ALA A 114 -6.94 -2.96 -4.04
N PRO A 115 -7.28 -4.25 -4.12
CA PRO A 115 -7.57 -5.05 -2.94
C PRO A 115 -6.41 -4.97 -1.92
N ASP A 116 -6.74 -4.97 -0.63
CA ASP A 116 -5.75 -5.04 0.45
C ASP A 116 -4.92 -6.34 0.30
N SER A 117 -3.63 -6.27 0.62
CA SER A 117 -2.67 -7.36 0.42
C SER A 117 -1.93 -7.69 1.72
N THR A 118 -1.92 -8.96 2.11
CA THR A 118 -1.31 -9.41 3.36
C THR A 118 0.08 -9.97 3.14
N GLY A 119 1.07 -9.45 3.88
CA GLY A 119 2.42 -10.00 3.95
C GLY A 119 2.62 -10.76 5.26
N ASN A 120 3.08 -12.01 5.17
CA ASN A 120 3.42 -12.80 6.36
C ASN A 120 4.84 -12.48 6.83
N VAL A 121 5.06 -12.55 8.13
CA VAL A 121 6.38 -12.33 8.72
C VAL A 121 6.83 -13.59 9.44
N ASN A 122 7.89 -14.19 8.94
CA ASN A 122 8.52 -15.35 9.56
C ASN A 122 9.64 -14.88 10.50
N LEU A 123 9.48 -15.11 11.80
CA LEU A 123 10.47 -14.73 12.80
C LEU A 123 11.37 -15.91 13.13
N ILE A 124 12.68 -15.72 12.96
CA ILE A 124 13.69 -16.74 13.26
C ILE A 124 14.30 -16.43 14.64
N PRO A 125 14.10 -17.31 15.65
CA PRO A 125 14.79 -17.21 16.93
C PRO A 125 16.30 -17.32 16.73
N THR A 126 17.07 -16.56 17.50
CA THR A 126 18.52 -16.76 17.56
C THR A 126 18.79 -17.86 18.58
N VAL A 127 19.45 -18.93 18.14
CA VAL A 127 19.90 -20.04 19.00
C VAL A 127 21.10 -19.67 19.85
#